data_AF-A0AAW9PDB0-F1
#
_entry.id   AF-A0AAW9PDB0-F1
#
_cell.length_a   1.000
_cell.length_b   1.000
_cell.length_c   1.000
_cell.angle_alpha   90.00
_cell.angle_beta   90.00
_cell.angle_gamma   90.00
#
_symmetry.space_group_name_H-M   'P 1'
#
loop_
_entity.id
_entity.type
_entity.pdbx_description
1 polymer ?
#
loop_
_entity_poly.entity_id
_entity_poly.type
_entity_poly.pdbx_seq_one_letter_code
_entity_poly.pdbx_strand_id
1 'polypeptide(L)'
;MNSHTAMLCKITHPDAQKALLEWFAILSERYERRDDKRINGRAWRAELKKMTPPYGVMMCEAYGALRQALLKYIPLQPVDEMALALFISVAAHIKSHKEKASFAAQLGEKLNGTTACVSALRFERLQKAADPETFCQLLIQVVNIRGAEGVNVLSLADSIFLWMEEWQRRENHEPEHRDPFKRNRIRWANEYLSTSYGK
;
A
#
# COMPACT_ATOMS: atom_id res chain seq x y z
N MET A 1 8.87 0.31 22.51
CA MET A 1 8.32 0.62 21.17
C MET A 1 6.82 0.70 21.27
N ASN A 2 6.20 1.75 20.74
CA ASN A 2 4.78 1.98 20.92
C ASN A 2 4.00 0.98 20.06
N SER A 3 3.39 -0.03 20.68
CA SER A 3 2.64 -1.11 20.01
C SER A 3 1.45 -0.63 19.15
N HIS A 4 1.14 0.67 19.20
CA HIS A 4 0.02 1.30 18.51
C HIS A 4 0.27 1.70 17.05
N THR A 5 1.53 1.81 16.57
CA THR A 5 1.79 2.34 15.22
C THR A 5 1.49 1.34 14.10
N ALA A 6 1.53 0.03 14.40
CA ALA A 6 1.26 -1.00 13.40
C ALA A 6 -0.25 -1.25 13.12
N MET A 7 -1.15 -0.69 13.94
CA MET A 7 -2.60 -0.88 13.77
C MET A 7 -3.14 -0.08 12.59
N LEU A 8 -4.07 -0.64 11.82
CA LEU A 8 -4.68 0.06 10.68
C LEU A 8 -5.50 1.27 11.16
N CYS A 9 -5.38 2.40 10.46
CA CYS A 9 -6.02 3.67 10.81
C CYS A 9 -7.17 4.07 9.88
N LYS A 10 -7.06 3.78 8.59
CA LYS A 10 -8.01 4.18 7.54
C LYS A 10 -8.89 3.00 7.12
N ILE A 11 -8.31 1.82 6.99
CA ILE A 11 -8.99 0.61 6.48
C ILE A 11 -9.33 -0.30 7.67
N THR A 12 -10.17 0.20 8.57
CA THR A 12 -10.52 -0.50 9.83
C THR A 12 -11.68 -1.47 9.69
N HIS A 13 -12.54 -1.30 8.68
CA HIS A 13 -13.70 -2.17 8.47
C HIS A 13 -13.24 -3.58 8.02
N PRO A 14 -13.57 -4.66 8.76
CA PRO A 14 -13.09 -6.02 8.45
C PRO A 14 -13.46 -6.49 7.04
N ASP A 15 -14.68 -6.21 6.58
CA ASP A 15 -15.08 -6.59 5.22
C ASP A 15 -14.37 -5.80 4.11
N ALA A 16 -13.94 -4.56 4.39
CA ALA A 16 -13.11 -3.80 3.45
C ALA A 16 -11.69 -4.40 3.36
N GLN A 17 -11.13 -4.83 4.50
CA GLN A 17 -9.86 -5.55 4.54
C GLN A 17 -9.95 -6.87 3.76
N LYS A 18 -11.01 -7.63 3.99
CA LYS A 18 -11.29 -8.87 3.25
C LYS A 18 -11.42 -8.60 1.74
N ALA A 19 -12.17 -7.57 1.34
CA ALA A 19 -12.31 -7.19 -0.07
C ALA A 19 -10.97 -6.85 -0.74
N LEU A 20 -10.05 -6.18 -0.03
CA LEU A 20 -8.70 -5.89 -0.52
C LEU A 20 -7.87 -7.15 -0.72
N LEU A 21 -7.89 -8.06 0.25
CA LEU A 21 -7.15 -9.31 0.18
C LEU A 21 -7.69 -10.22 -0.92
N GLU A 22 -9.02 -10.35 -1.03
CA GLU A 22 -9.67 -11.11 -2.10
C GLU A 22 -9.31 -10.54 -3.47
N TRP A 23 -9.46 -9.23 -3.66
CA TRP A 23 -9.07 -8.59 -4.93
C TRP A 23 -7.59 -8.79 -5.26
N PHE A 24 -6.71 -8.69 -4.26
CA PHE A 24 -5.27 -8.93 -4.48
C PHE A 24 -4.99 -10.39 -4.86
N ALA A 25 -5.68 -11.36 -4.23
CA ALA A 25 -5.58 -12.77 -4.59
C ALA A 25 -6.00 -13.00 -6.04
N ILE A 26 -7.10 -12.37 -6.48
CA ILE A 26 -7.58 -12.44 -7.87
C ILE A 26 -6.49 -12.07 -8.87
N LEU A 27 -5.66 -11.05 -8.59
CA LEU A 27 -4.56 -10.65 -9.50
C LEU A 27 -3.54 -11.76 -9.82
N SER A 28 -3.50 -12.82 -9.01
CA SER A 28 -2.63 -13.97 -9.24
C SER A 28 -3.35 -15.10 -9.99
N GLU A 29 -4.68 -15.08 -10.01
CA GLU A 29 -5.54 -16.09 -10.58
C GLU A 29 -5.82 -15.88 -12.07
N ARG A 30 -5.90 -17.00 -12.81
CA ARG A 30 -6.16 -17.01 -14.26
C ARG A 30 -7.64 -17.21 -14.60
N TYR A 31 -8.39 -17.88 -13.72
CA TYR A 31 -9.72 -18.40 -14.00
C TYR A 31 -10.70 -18.15 -12.86
N GLU A 32 -10.66 -16.95 -12.28
CA GLU A 32 -11.63 -16.60 -11.25
C GLU A 32 -13.03 -16.42 -11.88
N ARG A 33 -14.08 -16.79 -11.16
CA ARG A 33 -15.47 -16.51 -11.57
C ARG A 33 -16.13 -15.61 -10.55
N ARG A 34 -16.71 -14.51 -11.02
CA ARG A 34 -17.57 -13.62 -10.21
C ARG A 34 -18.82 -13.30 -11.02
N ASP A 35 -19.99 -13.54 -10.44
CA ASP A 35 -21.29 -13.28 -11.07
C ASP A 35 -21.38 -13.82 -12.51
N ASP A 36 -21.00 -15.09 -12.70
CA ASP A 36 -20.91 -15.81 -13.99
C ASP A 36 -19.97 -15.22 -15.06
N LYS A 37 -19.23 -14.16 -14.73
CA LYS A 37 -18.16 -13.62 -15.58
C LYS A 37 -16.81 -14.23 -15.23
N ARG A 38 -16.08 -14.67 -16.25
CA ARG A 38 -14.70 -15.14 -16.10
C ARG A 38 -13.76 -13.93 -15.97
N ILE A 39 -13.11 -13.82 -14.83
CA ILE A 39 -12.07 -12.82 -14.56
C ILE A 39 -10.71 -13.47 -14.78
N ASN A 40 -9.87 -12.81 -15.58
CA ASN A 40 -8.46 -13.18 -15.73
C ASN A 40 -7.59 -12.17 -14.99
N GLY A 41 -7.38 -12.40 -13.70
CA GLY A 41 -6.65 -11.48 -12.86
C GLY A 41 -5.17 -11.34 -13.24
N ARG A 42 -4.55 -12.36 -13.86
CA ARG A 42 -3.21 -12.21 -14.47
C ARG A 42 -3.20 -11.21 -15.63
N ALA A 43 -4.27 -11.16 -16.43
CA ALA A 43 -4.40 -10.16 -17.49
C ALA A 43 -4.59 -8.76 -16.89
N TRP A 44 -5.48 -8.61 -15.91
CA TRP A 44 -5.63 -7.36 -15.15
C TRP A 44 -4.28 -6.89 -14.58
N ARG A 45 -3.54 -7.79 -13.94
CA ARG A 45 -2.21 -7.49 -13.39
C ARG A 45 -1.22 -7.02 -14.45
N ALA A 46 -1.24 -7.62 -15.64
CA ALA A 46 -0.37 -7.23 -16.75
C ALA A 46 -0.77 -5.88 -17.35
N GLU A 47 -2.08 -5.58 -17.41
CA GLU A 47 -2.62 -4.29 -17.83
C GLU A 47 -2.21 -3.19 -16.85
N LEU A 48 -2.44 -3.38 -15.54
CA LEU A 48 -2.08 -2.41 -14.49
C LEU A 48 -0.60 -2.00 -14.54
N LYS A 49 0.32 -2.94 -14.82
CA LYS A 49 1.76 -2.67 -14.94
C LYS A 49 2.14 -1.83 -16.15
N LYS A 50 1.30 -1.78 -17.18
CA LYS A 50 1.54 -1.02 -18.41
C LYS A 50 1.00 0.40 -18.32
N MET A 51 0.05 0.65 -17.42
CA MET A 51 -0.52 1.98 -17.23
C MET A 51 0.50 2.91 -16.60
N THR A 52 0.42 4.20 -16.97
CA THR A 52 1.21 5.26 -16.33
C THR A 52 0.76 5.44 -14.88
N PRO A 53 1.62 5.17 -13.88
CA PRO A 53 1.25 5.36 -12.48
C PRO A 53 1.21 6.85 -12.09
N PRO A 54 0.44 7.24 -11.06
CA PRO A 54 -0.49 6.37 -10.33
C PRO A 54 -1.90 6.34 -10.94
N TYR A 55 -2.32 7.37 -11.68
CA TYR A 55 -3.74 7.55 -12.02
C TYR A 55 -4.20 6.84 -13.30
N GLY A 56 -3.28 6.38 -14.16
CA GLY A 56 -3.65 5.67 -15.38
C GLY A 56 -4.47 4.41 -15.12
N VAL A 57 -4.29 3.76 -13.96
CA VAL A 57 -5.04 2.55 -13.58
C VAL A 57 -6.53 2.79 -13.32
N MET A 58 -6.97 4.03 -13.12
CA MET A 58 -8.37 4.37 -12.83
C MET A 58 -9.32 3.96 -13.97
N MET A 59 -8.80 3.83 -15.19
CA MET A 59 -9.57 3.42 -16.37
C MET A 59 -9.64 1.90 -16.54
N CYS A 60 -8.91 1.12 -15.73
CA CYS A 60 -8.87 -0.33 -15.83
C CYS A 60 -10.05 -0.99 -15.09
N GLU A 61 -10.52 -2.11 -15.63
CA GLU A 61 -11.60 -2.91 -15.01
C GLU A 61 -11.23 -3.36 -13.58
N ALA A 62 -9.96 -3.71 -13.36
CA ALA A 62 -9.44 -4.10 -12.06
C ALA A 62 -9.62 -3.01 -10.99
N TYR A 63 -9.48 -1.73 -11.37
CA TYR A 63 -9.73 -0.59 -10.48
C TYR A 63 -11.21 -0.49 -10.12
N GLY A 64 -12.08 -0.51 -11.14
CA GLY A 64 -13.53 -0.51 -10.94
C GLY A 64 -13.99 -1.64 -10.03
N ALA A 65 -13.43 -2.84 -10.20
CA ALA A 65 -13.77 -4.02 -9.40
C ALA A 65 -13.43 -3.86 -7.91
N LEU A 66 -12.24 -3.33 -7.57
CA LEU A 66 -11.88 -3.07 -6.17
C LEU A 66 -12.68 -1.91 -5.58
N ARG A 67 -12.80 -0.81 -6.33
CA ARG A 67 -13.57 0.36 -5.93
C ARG A 67 -15.00 -0.01 -5.54
N GLN A 68 -15.70 -0.77 -6.39
CA GLN A 68 -17.06 -1.22 -6.11
C GLN A 68 -17.15 -2.19 -4.93
N ALA A 69 -16.11 -2.99 -4.69
CA ALA A 69 -16.05 -3.86 -3.51
C ALA A 69 -15.89 -3.05 -2.21
N LEU A 70 -15.05 -2.00 -2.23
CA LEU A 70 -14.82 -1.12 -1.09
C LEU A 70 -16.00 -0.22 -0.75
N LEU A 71 -16.67 0.34 -1.76
CA LEU A 71 -17.83 1.24 -1.58
C LEU A 71 -19.00 0.61 -0.81
N LYS A 72 -19.05 -0.72 -0.70
CA LYS A 72 -20.04 -1.44 0.12
C LYS A 72 -19.83 -1.23 1.62
N TYR A 73 -18.62 -0.86 2.04
CA TYR A 73 -18.20 -0.86 3.45
C TYR A 73 -17.62 0.47 3.89
N ILE A 74 -16.99 1.22 2.98
CA ILE A 74 -16.38 2.52 3.26
C ILE A 74 -16.77 3.56 2.21
N PRO A 75 -17.21 4.77 2.60
CA PRO A 75 -17.42 5.85 1.65
C PRO A 75 -16.05 6.38 1.17
N LEU A 76 -15.81 6.33 -0.14
CA LEU A 76 -14.58 6.86 -0.72
C LEU A 76 -14.78 8.34 -1.09
N GLN A 77 -13.99 9.22 -0.48
CA GLN A 77 -13.86 10.62 -0.89
C GLN A 77 -12.91 10.73 -2.09
N PRO A 78 -12.84 11.88 -2.80
CA PRO A 78 -11.93 12.04 -3.93
C PRO A 78 -10.46 11.72 -3.61
N VAL A 79 -9.99 12.05 -2.40
CA VAL A 79 -8.62 11.71 -1.95
C VAL A 79 -8.42 10.20 -1.77
N ASP A 80 -9.47 9.48 -1.35
CA ASP A 80 -9.44 8.03 -1.18
C ASP A 80 -9.42 7.31 -2.54
N GLU A 81 -10.07 7.87 -3.57
CA GLU A 81 -9.98 7.37 -4.95
C GLU A 81 -8.56 7.52 -5.49
N MET A 82 -7.90 8.65 -5.22
CA MET A 82 -6.49 8.87 -5.57
C MET A 82 -5.57 7.90 -4.83
N ALA A 83 -5.80 7.69 -3.52
CA ALA A 83 -5.07 6.70 -2.73
C ALA A 83 -5.27 5.28 -3.25
N LEU A 84 -6.49 4.93 -3.65
CA LEU A 84 -6.83 3.64 -4.24
C LEU A 84 -6.07 3.39 -5.54
N ALA A 85 -5.93 4.42 -6.40
CA ALA A 85 -5.15 4.31 -7.63
C ALA A 85 -3.65 4.10 -7.36
N LEU A 86 -3.08 4.81 -6.37
CA LEU A 86 -1.71 4.55 -5.89
C LEU A 86 -1.56 3.11 -5.41
N PHE A 87 -2.46 2.66 -4.54
CA PHE A 87 -2.42 1.30 -3.99
C PHE A 87 -2.47 0.25 -5.10
N ILE A 88 -3.40 0.37 -6.04
CA ILE A 88 -3.55 -0.58 -7.15
C ILE A 88 -2.30 -0.60 -8.04
N SER A 89 -1.75 0.58 -8.34
CA SER A 89 -0.50 0.72 -9.11
C SER A 89 0.64 -0.04 -8.44
N VAL A 90 0.80 0.10 -7.12
CA VAL A 90 1.83 -0.59 -6.35
C VAL A 90 1.52 -2.10 -6.21
N ALA A 91 0.26 -2.45 -5.97
CA ALA A 91 -0.20 -3.82 -5.73
C ALA A 91 0.07 -4.74 -6.93
N ALA A 92 0.00 -4.21 -8.14
CA ALA A 92 0.35 -4.94 -9.35
C ALA A 92 1.79 -5.51 -9.31
N HIS A 93 2.70 -4.93 -8.52
CA HIS A 93 4.09 -5.38 -8.37
C HIS A 93 4.34 -6.36 -7.20
N ILE A 94 3.42 -6.46 -6.24
CA ILE A 94 3.59 -7.29 -5.03
C ILE A 94 3.49 -8.80 -5.32
N LYS A 95 4.54 -9.58 -5.09
CA LYS A 95 4.50 -11.03 -5.42
C LYS A 95 3.60 -11.87 -4.51
N SER A 96 3.58 -11.58 -3.21
CA SER A 96 2.78 -12.34 -2.24
C SER A 96 2.37 -11.46 -1.06
N HIS A 97 1.26 -11.82 -0.42
CA HIS A 97 0.81 -11.19 0.82
C HIS A 97 1.51 -11.84 2.03
N LYS A 98 2.02 -11.02 2.96
CA LYS A 98 2.61 -11.45 4.23
C LYS A 98 2.08 -10.63 5.40
N GLU A 99 1.27 -11.25 6.24
CA GLU A 99 0.60 -10.56 7.37
C GLU A 99 1.50 -10.35 8.59
N LYS A 100 2.60 -11.11 8.72
CA LYS A 100 3.41 -11.24 9.95
C LYS A 100 3.85 -9.91 10.60
N ALA A 101 4.16 -8.90 9.80
CA ALA A 101 4.62 -7.60 10.27
C ALA A 101 4.03 -6.49 9.39
N SER A 102 4.08 -5.24 9.86
CA SER A 102 3.62 -4.09 9.07
C SER A 102 4.48 -3.88 7.84
N PHE A 103 3.97 -3.15 6.85
CA PHE A 103 4.69 -2.88 5.61
C PHE A 103 6.06 -2.25 5.87
N ALA A 104 6.12 -1.23 6.74
CA ALA A 104 7.33 -0.50 7.07
C ALA A 104 8.31 -1.33 7.92
N ALA A 105 7.81 -2.11 8.89
CA ALA A 105 8.66 -3.04 9.64
C ALA A 105 9.32 -4.06 8.71
N GLN A 106 8.58 -4.61 7.76
CA GLN A 106 9.13 -5.53 6.76
C GLN A 106 10.19 -4.88 5.84
N LEU A 107 10.26 -3.55 5.73
CA LEU A 107 11.32 -2.88 4.96
C LEU A 107 12.66 -2.87 5.74
N GLY A 108 12.59 -2.86 7.07
CA GLY A 108 13.74 -2.92 7.97
C GLY A 108 14.24 -4.34 8.25
N GLU A 109 13.47 -5.37 7.89
CA GLU A 109 13.85 -6.78 8.08
C GLU A 109 15.14 -7.14 7.33
N LYS A 110 15.94 -8.01 7.93
CA LYS A 110 17.18 -8.52 7.33
C LYS A 110 16.91 -9.86 6.66
N LEU A 111 16.69 -9.84 5.35
CA LEU A 111 16.29 -11.05 4.60
C LEU A 111 17.46 -11.99 4.31
N ASN A 112 18.67 -11.45 4.08
CA ASN A 112 19.84 -12.21 3.60
C ASN A 112 21.13 -11.91 4.38
N GLY A 113 21.05 -11.55 5.66
CA GLY A 113 22.25 -11.32 6.48
C GLY A 113 22.11 -10.20 7.51
N THR A 114 23.09 -9.31 7.56
CA THR A 114 23.21 -8.30 8.63
C THR A 114 22.53 -6.97 8.31
N THR A 115 22.21 -6.70 7.04
CA THR A 115 21.64 -5.43 6.59
C THR A 115 20.15 -5.53 6.30
N ALA A 116 19.44 -4.44 6.55
CA ALA A 116 18.02 -4.33 6.23
C ALA A 116 17.79 -4.48 4.71
N CYS A 117 16.67 -5.11 4.35
CA CYS A 117 16.21 -5.32 2.98
C CYS A 117 16.20 -4.02 2.18
N VAL A 118 15.63 -2.97 2.77
CA VAL A 118 15.71 -1.60 2.27
C VAL A 118 16.67 -0.84 3.17
N SER A 119 17.69 -0.21 2.60
CA SER A 119 18.64 0.59 3.37
C SER A 119 17.98 1.83 3.96
N ALA A 120 18.54 2.34 5.06
CA ALA A 120 18.05 3.56 5.72
C ALA A 120 17.95 4.75 4.76
N LEU A 121 18.91 4.90 3.85
CA LEU A 121 18.90 5.96 2.83
C LEU A 121 17.73 5.84 1.84
N ARG A 122 17.41 4.62 1.37
CA ARG A 122 16.26 4.39 0.48
C ARG A 122 14.95 4.61 1.22
N PHE A 123 14.88 4.17 2.47
CA PHE A 123 13.72 4.39 3.32
C PHE A 123 13.50 5.88 3.64
N GLU A 124 14.57 6.64 3.89
CA GLU A 124 14.51 8.09 4.08
C GLU A 124 14.01 8.80 2.81
N ARG A 125 14.48 8.39 1.62
CA ARG A 125 13.97 8.91 0.35
C ARG A 125 12.48 8.65 0.17
N LEU A 126 12.02 7.44 0.49
CA LEU A 126 10.59 7.10 0.47
C LEU A 126 9.77 7.99 1.41
N GLN A 127 10.26 8.25 2.62
CA GLN A 127 9.60 9.13 3.59
C GLN A 127 9.59 10.61 3.20
N LYS A 128 10.52 11.04 2.34
CA LYS A 128 10.64 12.43 1.85
C LYS A 128 9.87 12.68 0.55
N ALA A 129 9.16 11.68 0.01
CA ALA A 129 8.34 11.87 -1.18
C ALA A 129 7.34 13.02 -0.94
N ALA A 130 7.38 14.02 -1.81
CA ALA A 130 6.57 15.23 -1.66
C ALA A 130 5.22 15.13 -2.38
N ASP A 131 5.22 14.42 -3.52
CA ASP A 131 4.11 14.27 -4.46
C ASP A 131 3.70 12.79 -4.68
N PRO A 132 2.44 12.53 -5.10
CA PRO A 132 1.92 11.18 -5.25
C PRO A 132 2.65 10.32 -6.30
N GLU A 133 3.11 10.93 -7.40
CA GLU A 133 3.83 10.25 -8.49
C GLU A 133 5.16 9.69 -7.99
N THR A 134 5.97 10.53 -7.35
CA THR A 134 7.25 10.15 -6.74
C THR A 134 7.04 9.10 -5.65
N PHE A 135 6.04 9.29 -4.80
CA PHE A 135 5.71 8.31 -3.74
C PHE A 135 5.35 6.94 -4.32
N CYS A 136 4.50 6.90 -5.35
CA CYS A 136 4.11 5.67 -6.04
C CYS A 136 5.32 4.96 -6.66
N GLN A 137 6.21 5.70 -7.33
CA GLN A 137 7.42 5.12 -7.93
C GLN A 137 8.36 4.53 -6.88
N LEU A 138 8.60 5.25 -5.78
CA LEU A 138 9.44 4.76 -4.68
C LEU A 138 8.83 3.53 -4.00
N LEU A 139 7.50 3.50 -3.85
CA LEU A 139 6.77 2.32 -3.34
C LEU A 139 6.95 1.10 -4.25
N ILE A 140 6.78 1.26 -5.57
CA ILE A 140 7.02 0.19 -6.54
C ILE A 140 8.46 -0.34 -6.41
N GLN A 141 9.45 0.55 -6.28
CA GLN A 141 10.85 0.16 -6.11
C GLN A 141 11.05 -0.69 -4.85
N VAL A 142 10.57 -0.25 -3.69
CA VAL A 142 10.78 -1.00 -2.43
C VAL A 142 10.00 -2.32 -2.40
N VAL A 143 8.82 -2.38 -3.03
CA VAL A 143 8.08 -3.63 -3.21
C VAL A 143 8.85 -4.61 -4.11
N ASN A 144 9.45 -4.11 -5.20
CA ASN A 144 10.28 -4.95 -6.07
C ASN A 144 11.55 -5.46 -5.36
N ILE A 145 12.16 -4.64 -4.48
CA ILE A 145 13.31 -5.07 -3.66
C ILE A 145 12.92 -6.24 -2.74
N ARG A 146 11.72 -6.18 -2.11
CA ARG A 146 11.19 -7.29 -1.30
C ARG A 146 10.92 -8.55 -2.13
N GLY A 147 10.55 -8.39 -3.39
CA GLY A 147 10.47 -9.49 -4.35
C GLY A 147 9.57 -10.63 -3.86
N ALA A 148 10.11 -11.86 -3.84
CA ALA A 148 9.37 -13.07 -3.48
C ALA A 148 8.92 -13.11 -2.01
N GLU A 149 9.65 -12.43 -1.12
CA GLU A 149 9.27 -12.33 0.30
C GLU A 149 7.92 -11.64 0.46
N GLY A 150 7.52 -10.77 -0.48
CA GLY A 150 6.21 -10.16 -0.48
C GLY A 150 6.05 -9.07 0.57
N VAL A 151 4.81 -8.59 0.74
CA VAL A 151 4.50 -7.48 1.65
C VAL A 151 3.16 -7.65 2.35
N ASN A 152 2.98 -6.98 3.48
CA ASN A 152 1.69 -6.81 4.11
C ASN A 152 0.83 -5.85 3.28
N VAL A 153 -0.18 -6.40 2.60
CA VAL A 153 -1.04 -5.69 1.64
C VAL A 153 -1.97 -4.73 2.37
N LEU A 154 -2.53 -5.15 3.51
CA LEU A 154 -3.42 -4.30 4.31
C LEU A 154 -2.67 -3.12 4.92
N SER A 155 -1.52 -3.39 5.55
CA SER A 155 -0.69 -2.34 6.14
C SER A 155 -0.19 -1.35 5.09
N LEU A 156 0.16 -1.82 3.89
CA LEU A 156 0.54 -0.95 2.78
C LEU A 156 -0.65 -0.08 2.32
N ALA A 157 -1.81 -0.69 2.06
CA ALA A 157 -3.00 0.03 1.62
C ALA A 157 -3.37 1.13 2.63
N ASP A 158 -3.45 0.78 3.91
CA ASP A 158 -3.76 1.71 4.99
C ASP A 158 -2.78 2.89 5.06
N SER A 159 -1.49 2.60 4.94
CA SER A 159 -0.45 3.62 4.94
C SER A 159 -0.52 4.55 3.73
N ILE A 160 -0.91 4.04 2.54
CA ILE A 160 -1.10 4.85 1.33
C ILE A 160 -2.29 5.79 1.51
N PHE A 161 -3.41 5.30 2.04
CA PHE A 161 -4.59 6.14 2.32
C PHE A 161 -4.25 7.23 3.34
N LEU A 162 -3.50 6.90 4.38
CA LEU A 162 -3.06 7.88 5.38
C LEU A 162 -2.09 8.91 4.77
N TRP A 163 -1.11 8.47 3.97
CA TRP A 163 -0.18 9.39 3.30
C TRP A 163 -0.89 10.34 2.33
N MET A 164 -1.92 9.85 1.62
CA MET A 164 -2.67 10.66 0.66
C MET A 164 -3.51 11.74 1.34
N GLU A 165 -4.13 11.42 2.47
CA GLU A 165 -4.82 12.39 3.32
C GLU A 165 -3.85 13.45 3.86
N GLU A 166 -2.67 13.04 4.33
CA GLU A 166 -1.63 13.98 4.77
C GLU A 166 -1.10 14.87 3.64
N TRP A 167 -0.96 14.31 2.43
CA TRP A 167 -0.59 15.09 1.25
C TRP A 167 -1.66 16.13 0.90
N GLN A 168 -2.94 15.73 0.82
CA GLN A 168 -4.03 16.67 0.51
C GLN A 168 -4.11 17.80 1.54
N ARG A 169 -3.93 17.50 2.84
CA ARG A 169 -3.87 18.53 3.87
C ARG A 169 -2.74 19.53 3.67
N ARG A 170 -1.54 19.06 3.29
CA ARG A 170 -0.41 19.94 2.96
C ARG A 170 -0.75 20.86 1.79
N GLU A 171 -1.36 20.33 0.73
CA GLU A 171 -1.80 21.13 -0.43
C GLU A 171 -2.85 22.18 -0.03
N ASN A 172 -3.75 21.82 0.89
CA ASN A 172 -4.76 22.73 1.42
C ASN A 172 -4.23 23.70 2.49
N HIS A 173 -2.93 23.69 2.79
CA HIS A 173 -2.31 24.47 3.87
C HIS A 173 -2.94 24.22 5.26
N GLU A 174 -3.48 23.02 5.46
CA GLU A 174 -4.04 22.59 6.72
C GLU A 174 -2.94 22.15 7.70
N PRO A 175 -3.13 22.34 9.02
CA PRO A 175 -2.16 21.89 10.00
C PRO A 175 -2.05 20.36 10.04
N GLU A 176 -0.84 19.86 10.27
CA GLU A 176 -0.62 18.44 10.53
C GLU A 176 -1.35 17.96 11.80
N HIS A 177 -1.56 16.65 11.91
CA HIS A 177 -2.10 16.05 13.14
C HIS A 177 -1.23 16.41 14.35
N ARG A 178 -1.87 16.95 15.40
CA ARG A 178 -1.19 17.32 16.66
C ARG A 178 -0.45 16.15 17.29
N ASP A 179 -1.04 14.96 17.24
CA ASP A 179 -0.42 13.70 17.70
C ASP A 179 0.58 13.18 16.65
N PRO A 180 1.90 13.15 16.96
CA PRO A 180 2.92 12.65 16.04
C PRO A 180 2.73 11.18 15.65
N PHE A 181 2.15 10.34 16.52
CA PHE A 181 1.98 8.90 16.25
C PHE A 181 0.80 8.59 15.32
N LYS A 182 0.00 9.60 14.97
CA LYS A 182 -0.98 9.52 13.87
C LYS A 182 -0.36 9.82 12.52
N ARG A 183 0.85 10.40 12.48
CA ARG A 183 1.50 10.78 11.23
C ARG A 183 2.16 9.58 10.57
N ASN A 184 1.87 9.30 9.31
CA ASN A 184 2.36 8.13 8.57
C ASN A 184 3.89 8.02 8.65
N ARG A 185 4.60 9.14 8.44
CA ARG A 185 6.07 9.18 8.51
C ARG A 185 6.62 8.70 9.85
N ILE A 186 6.03 9.14 10.96
CA ILE A 186 6.48 8.78 12.31
C ILE A 186 6.16 7.32 12.62
N ARG A 187 5.00 6.83 12.18
CA ARG A 187 4.60 5.42 12.33
C ARG A 187 5.57 4.50 11.59
N TRP A 188 5.79 4.78 10.31
CA TRP A 188 6.74 4.07 9.46
C TRP A 188 8.15 4.08 10.04
N ALA A 189 8.65 5.23 10.52
CA ALA A 189 9.96 5.31 11.14
C ALA A 189 10.06 4.39 12.37
N ASN A 190 9.08 4.42 13.28
CA ASN A 190 9.08 3.55 14.46
C ASN A 190 9.07 2.06 14.09
N GLU A 191 8.25 1.68 13.10
CA GLU A 191 8.12 0.31 12.64
C GLU A 191 9.39 -0.19 11.92
N TYR A 192 9.92 0.59 10.99
CA TYR A 192 11.15 0.25 10.27
C TYR A 192 12.35 0.09 11.23
N LEU A 193 12.49 1.00 12.19
CA LEU A 193 13.61 0.96 13.14
C LEU A 193 13.51 -0.23 14.11
N SER A 194 12.29 -0.73 14.36
CA SER A 194 12.05 -1.90 15.22
C SER A 194 12.66 -3.19 14.70
N THR A 195 12.74 -3.34 13.39
CA THR A 195 13.29 -4.52 12.73
C THR A 195 14.71 -4.27 12.21
N SER A 196 15.06 -3.02 11.85
CA SER A 196 16.40 -2.71 11.36
C SER A 196 17.48 -2.84 12.44
N TYR A 197 17.15 -2.45 13.68
CA TYR A 197 18.04 -2.57 14.83
C TYR A 197 17.70 -3.76 15.74
N GLY A 198 16.64 -4.50 15.42
CA GLY A 198 16.35 -5.78 16.05
C GLY A 198 17.53 -6.75 15.88
N LYS A 199 17.93 -7.36 17.00
CA LYS A 199 18.87 -8.49 17.02
C LYS A 199 18.13 -9.76 16.65
#